data_AF-A0A432QJE6-F1
#
_entry.id   AF-A0A432QJE6-F1
#
_cell.length_a   1.000
_cell.length_b   1.000
_cell.length_c   1.000
_cell.angle_alpha   90.00
_cell.angle_beta   90.00
_cell.angle_gamma   90.00
#
_symmetry.space_group_name_H-M   'P 1'
#
loop_
_entity.id
_entity.type
_entity.pdbx_description
1 polymer ?
#
loop_
_entity_poly.entity_id
_entity_poly.type
_entity_poly.pdbx_seq_one_letter_code
_entity_poly.pdbx_strand_id
1 'polypeptide(L)'
;MADYAMLADEDRVLIAVSGGIDSLVLARVLQLWKSRAPITYVVHAIHIDMQPEKDGPGTVARSVQATLQRHGLSCTILPAAWTPDKEAALEGRVKDVCFQCARSRRTQLFAHARKHRYHTLALGHHRDDIIETFFLNMLHAGNLSTMVPKQQLFSGRLSIIRPLAYLSKNQVQQIGQTLFLRPI
;
A
#
# COMPACT_ATOMS: atom_id res chain seq x y z
N MET A 1 -15.29 -6.88 -3.94
CA MET A 1 -14.20 -7.05 -4.94
C MET A 1 -14.75 -7.26 -6.35
N ALA A 2 -15.88 -7.97 -6.51
CA ALA A 2 -16.54 -8.20 -7.80
C ALA A 2 -17.03 -6.89 -8.46
N ASP A 3 -17.65 -5.98 -7.69
CA ASP A 3 -18.26 -4.74 -8.21
C ASP A 3 -17.31 -3.87 -9.03
N TYR A 4 -16.02 -3.89 -8.72
CA TYR A 4 -14.99 -3.12 -9.44
C TYR A 4 -14.01 -4.01 -10.22
N ALA A 5 -14.27 -5.32 -10.33
CA ALA A 5 -13.39 -6.30 -10.95
C ALA A 5 -11.91 -6.10 -10.54
N MET A 6 -11.64 -5.96 -9.23
CA MET A 6 -10.32 -5.58 -8.73
C MET A 6 -9.23 -6.62 -9.01
N LEU A 7 -9.58 -7.89 -9.00
CA LEU A 7 -8.68 -9.00 -9.28
C LEU A 7 -9.17 -9.73 -10.52
N ALA A 8 -8.22 -10.17 -11.33
CA ALA A 8 -8.45 -11.06 -12.47
C ALA A 8 -7.85 -12.44 -12.17
N ASP A 9 -8.22 -13.43 -12.99
CA ASP A 9 -7.58 -14.74 -12.97
C ASP A 9 -6.12 -14.62 -13.44
N GLU A 10 -5.25 -15.45 -12.88
CA GLU A 10 -3.79 -15.46 -13.07
C GLU A 10 -3.10 -14.11 -12.73
N ASP A 11 -3.74 -13.27 -11.92
CA ASP A 11 -3.22 -11.95 -11.60
C ASP A 11 -1.96 -12.03 -10.71
N ARG A 12 -1.05 -11.09 -10.95
CA ARG A 12 0.17 -10.90 -10.16
C ARG A 12 0.02 -9.63 -9.36
N VAL A 13 -0.33 -9.78 -8.08
CA VAL A 13 -0.68 -8.70 -7.17
C VAL A 13 0.51 -8.36 -6.28
N LEU A 14 0.99 -7.11 -6.40
CA LEU A 14 1.96 -6.52 -5.50
C LEU A 14 1.22 -5.74 -4.40
N ILE A 15 1.52 -6.01 -3.14
CA ILE A 15 0.87 -5.36 -1.99
C ILE A 15 1.86 -4.37 -1.37
N ALA A 16 1.54 -3.08 -1.39
CA ALA A 16 2.38 -2.09 -0.72
C ALA A 16 2.08 -2.09 0.79
N VAL A 17 3.07 -2.48 1.59
CA VAL A 17 2.96 -2.57 3.05
C VAL A 17 3.79 -1.49 3.71
N SER A 18 3.16 -0.61 4.49
CA SER A 18 3.84 0.46 5.22
C SER A 18 4.27 0.03 6.63
N GLY A 19 3.70 -1.05 7.16
CA GLY A 19 3.83 -1.45 8.57
C GLY A 19 2.65 -1.01 9.44
N GLY A 20 1.82 -0.10 8.93
CA GLY A 20 0.56 0.27 9.56
C GLY A 20 -0.52 -0.81 9.44
N ILE A 21 -1.48 -0.78 10.36
CA ILE A 21 -2.53 -1.79 10.50
C ILE A 21 -3.32 -2.01 9.20
N ASP A 22 -3.63 -0.94 8.46
CA ASP A 22 -4.45 -1.05 7.23
C ASP A 22 -3.73 -1.86 6.15
N SER A 23 -2.43 -1.64 6.01
CA SER A 23 -1.60 -2.33 5.03
C SER A 23 -1.36 -3.80 5.40
N LEU A 24 -1.25 -4.11 6.70
CA LEU A 24 -1.15 -5.47 7.22
C LEU A 24 -2.48 -6.22 7.06
N VAL A 25 -3.61 -5.56 7.37
CA VAL A 25 -4.95 -6.12 7.18
C VAL A 25 -5.21 -6.39 5.71
N LEU A 26 -4.88 -5.46 4.82
CA LEU A 26 -4.96 -5.67 3.37
C LEU A 26 -4.18 -6.92 2.94
N ALA A 27 -2.93 -7.04 3.38
CA ALA A 27 -2.08 -8.18 3.06
C ALA A 27 -2.71 -9.50 3.48
N ARG A 28 -3.25 -9.54 4.71
CA ARG A 28 -3.88 -10.75 5.25
C ARG A 28 -5.22 -11.06 4.58
N VAL A 29 -6.04 -10.05 4.29
CA VAL A 29 -7.32 -10.20 3.57
C VAL A 29 -7.09 -10.79 2.18
N LEU A 30 -6.14 -10.24 1.42
CA LEU A 30 -5.82 -10.76 0.08
C LEU A 30 -5.26 -12.18 0.12
N GLN A 31 -4.52 -12.54 1.16
CA GLN A 31 -4.03 -13.89 1.34
C GLN A 31 -5.14 -14.89 1.71
N LEU A 32 -6.02 -14.52 2.64
CA LEU A 32 -7.17 -15.35 3.04
C LEU A 32 -8.18 -15.50 1.89
N TRP A 33 -8.31 -14.47 1.06
CA TRP A 33 -9.22 -14.50 -0.08
C TRP A 33 -8.78 -15.49 -1.16
N LYS A 34 -7.49 -15.84 -1.25
CA LYS A 34 -6.97 -16.82 -2.22
C LYS A 34 -7.66 -18.18 -2.14
N SER A 35 -8.04 -18.64 -0.94
CA SER A 35 -8.70 -19.94 -0.77
C SER A 35 -10.22 -19.91 -1.00
N ARG A 36 -10.81 -18.71 -1.12
CA ARG A 36 -12.26 -18.52 -1.26
C ARG A 36 -12.66 -17.97 -2.63
N ALA A 37 -11.74 -17.31 -3.33
CA ALA A 37 -12.02 -16.71 -4.60
C ALA A 37 -12.15 -17.78 -5.70
N PRO A 38 -13.08 -17.62 -6.65
CA PRO A 38 -13.18 -18.48 -7.83
C PRO A 38 -12.10 -18.17 -8.90
N ILE A 39 -10.98 -17.55 -8.48
CA ILE A 39 -9.87 -17.13 -9.35
C ILE A 39 -8.55 -17.48 -8.69
N THR A 40 -7.54 -17.78 -9.49
CA THR A 40 -6.18 -18.04 -9.04
C THR A 40 -5.36 -16.77 -9.21
N TYR A 41 -4.61 -16.36 -8.18
CA TYR A 41 -3.70 -15.23 -8.28
C TYR A 41 -2.53 -15.38 -7.31
N VAL A 42 -1.43 -14.70 -7.61
CA VAL A 42 -0.25 -14.63 -6.74
C VAL A 42 -0.20 -13.28 -6.05
N VAL A 43 0.17 -13.30 -4.77
CA VAL A 43 0.34 -12.11 -3.94
C VAL A 43 1.77 -12.05 -3.47
N HIS A 44 2.36 -10.87 -3.49
CA HIS A 44 3.68 -10.60 -2.95
C HIS A 44 3.68 -9.24 -2.27
N ALA A 45 4.23 -9.15 -1.06
CA ALA A 45 4.32 -7.87 -0.35
C ALA A 45 5.62 -7.14 -0.69
N ILE A 46 5.54 -5.81 -0.69
CA ILE A 46 6.69 -4.93 -0.81
C ILE A 46 6.62 -3.84 0.25
N HIS A 47 7.76 -3.60 0.90
CA HIS A 47 7.95 -2.52 1.85
C HIS A 47 9.07 -1.60 1.36
N ILE A 48 8.84 -0.29 1.40
CA ILE A 48 9.90 0.70 1.13
C ILE A 48 10.43 1.19 2.47
N ASP A 49 11.68 0.85 2.74
CA ASP A 49 12.40 1.20 3.95
C ASP A 49 12.96 2.62 3.84
N MET A 50 12.42 3.51 4.67
CA MET A 50 12.80 4.92 4.72
C MET A 50 13.99 5.18 5.65
N GLN A 51 14.40 4.18 6.43
CA GLN A 51 15.48 4.28 7.40
C GLN A 51 16.39 3.04 7.32
N PRO A 52 17.00 2.77 6.15
CA PRO A 52 17.93 1.67 6.01
C PRO A 52 19.14 1.87 6.93
N GLU A 53 19.64 0.76 7.48
CA GLU A 53 20.90 0.73 8.22
C GLU A 53 22.08 0.58 7.25
N LYS A 54 23.30 0.83 7.73
CA LYS A 54 24.52 0.80 6.88
C LYS A 54 24.69 -0.52 6.11
N ASP A 55 24.33 -1.63 6.74
CA ASP A 55 24.56 -2.98 6.21
C ASP A 55 23.26 -3.75 5.92
N GLY A 56 22.11 -3.06 5.81
CA GLY A 56 20.86 -3.72 5.46
C GLY A 56 19.57 -2.96 5.78
N PRO A 57 18.42 -3.64 5.72
CA PRO A 57 17.14 -3.05 6.08
C PRO A 57 17.11 -2.58 7.53
N GLY A 58 16.47 -1.45 7.82
CA GLY A 58 16.29 -0.95 9.18
C GLY A 58 15.43 -1.87 10.06
N THR A 59 15.53 -1.70 11.38
CA THR A 59 14.76 -2.47 12.37
C THR A 59 13.26 -2.56 12.07
N VAL A 60 12.62 -1.45 11.71
CA VAL A 60 11.18 -1.39 11.37
C VAL A 60 10.89 -2.26 10.14
N ALA A 61 11.68 -2.11 9.08
CA ALA A 61 11.50 -2.88 7.84
C ALA A 61 11.66 -4.39 8.08
N ARG A 62 12.64 -4.80 8.91
CA ARG A 62 12.82 -6.20 9.34
C ARG A 62 11.62 -6.71 10.12
N SER A 63 11.08 -5.91 11.05
CA SER A 63 9.88 -6.27 11.81
C SER A 63 8.64 -6.42 10.92
N VAL A 64 8.49 -5.59 9.88
CA VAL A 64 7.41 -5.71 8.89
C VAL A 64 7.54 -7.02 8.12
N GLN A 65 8.74 -7.31 7.61
CA GLN A 65 9.01 -8.55 6.90
C GLN A 65 8.77 -9.79 7.77
N ALA A 66 9.27 -9.79 9.01
CA ALA A 66 9.07 -10.90 9.95
C ALA A 66 7.59 -11.12 10.28
N THR A 67 6.81 -10.04 10.44
CA THR A 67 5.37 -10.13 10.69
C THR A 67 4.63 -10.75 9.51
N LEU A 68 4.91 -10.30 8.28
CA LEU A 68 4.29 -10.88 7.09
C LEU A 68 4.69 -12.36 6.88
N GLN A 69 5.95 -12.70 7.13
CA GLN A 69 6.44 -14.08 7.05
C GLN A 69 5.74 -15.00 8.06
N ARG A 70 5.51 -14.56 9.31
CA ARG A 70 4.73 -15.32 10.30
C ARG A 70 3.30 -15.61 9.84
N HIS A 71 2.75 -14.74 9.01
CA HIS A 71 1.43 -14.95 8.41
C HIS A 71 1.48 -15.68 7.06
N GLY A 72 2.65 -16.14 6.61
CA GLY A 72 2.84 -16.92 5.38
C GLY A 72 2.89 -16.08 4.10
N LEU A 73 3.25 -14.80 4.20
CA LEU A 73 3.38 -13.90 3.05
C LEU A 73 4.83 -13.44 2.86
N SER A 74 5.38 -13.63 1.67
CA SER A 74 6.70 -13.12 1.31
C SER A 74 6.68 -11.60 1.19
N CYS A 75 7.74 -10.95 1.70
CA CYS A 75 7.91 -9.50 1.62
C CYS A 75 9.31 -9.15 1.11
N THR A 76 9.37 -8.34 0.06
CA THR A 76 10.60 -7.70 -0.41
C THR A 76 10.74 -6.32 0.23
N ILE A 77 11.91 -6.05 0.80
CA ILE A 77 12.25 -4.71 1.28
C ILE A 77 13.08 -4.01 0.21
N LEU A 78 12.71 -2.78 -0.11
CA LEU A 78 13.52 -1.88 -0.95
C LEU A 78 13.95 -0.67 -0.12
N PRO A 79 15.23 -0.26 -0.18
CA PRO A 79 15.63 1.02 0.40
C PRO A 79 14.99 2.17 -0.38
N ALA A 80 14.58 3.22 0.32
CA ALA A 80 14.00 4.39 -0.31
C ALA A 80 15.03 5.09 -1.23
N ALA A 81 14.68 5.24 -2.51
CA ALA A 81 15.49 6.00 -3.47
C ALA A 81 15.61 7.49 -3.14
N TRP A 82 14.77 8.02 -2.25
CA TRP A 82 14.87 9.39 -1.74
C TRP A 82 14.44 9.42 -0.28
N THR A 83 15.23 10.07 0.55
CA THR A 83 14.96 10.32 1.97
C THR A 83 15.05 11.83 2.23
N PRO A 84 14.17 12.40 3.07
CA PRO A 84 14.32 13.78 3.51
C PRO A 84 15.69 14.05 4.10
N ASP A 85 16.26 15.21 3.80
CA ASP A 85 17.35 15.72 4.61
C ASP A 85 16.81 16.09 5.99
N LYS A 86 17.51 15.68 7.06
CA LYS A 86 17.06 15.91 8.45
C LYS A 86 17.02 17.41 8.77
N GLU A 87 17.90 18.19 8.16
CA GLU A 87 17.98 19.65 8.36
C GLU A 87 16.83 20.37 7.64
N ALA A 88 16.49 19.98 6.41
CA ALA A 88 15.39 20.56 5.64
C ALA A 88 14.00 20.34 6.29
N ALA A 89 13.84 19.28 7.09
CA ALA A 89 12.62 19.04 7.86
C ALA A 89 12.48 19.99 9.06
N LEU A 90 13.60 20.46 9.66
CA LEU A 90 13.58 21.42 10.77
C LEU A 90 13.25 22.85 10.31
N GLU A 91 13.58 23.22 9.08
CA GLU A 91 13.38 24.59 8.53
C GLU A 91 11.92 24.89 8.10
N GLY A 92 10.94 24.09 8.52
CA GLY A 92 9.51 24.36 8.24
C GLY A 92 9.04 24.00 6.82
N ARG A 93 9.91 23.45 5.95
CA ARG A 93 9.57 22.95 4.59
C ARG A 93 8.93 21.55 4.59
N VAL A 94 8.37 21.13 5.72
CA VAL A 94 7.85 19.77 5.95
C VAL A 94 6.81 19.34 4.91
N LYS A 95 5.99 20.27 4.41
CA LYS A 95 4.96 19.97 3.40
C LYS A 95 5.55 19.53 2.06
N ASP A 96 6.57 20.22 1.56
CA ASP A 96 7.24 19.88 0.30
C ASP A 96 7.99 18.54 0.41
N VAL A 97 8.61 18.32 1.57
CA VAL A 97 9.33 17.08 1.91
C VAL A 97 8.40 15.86 1.92
N CYS A 98 7.24 15.97 2.58
CA CYS A 98 6.26 14.88 2.63
C CYS A 98 5.67 14.55 1.25
N PHE A 99 5.42 15.56 0.43
CA PHE A 99 4.95 15.37 -0.95
C PHE A 99 5.99 14.64 -1.81
N GLN A 100 7.26 15.07 -1.76
CA GLN A 100 8.36 14.41 -2.48
C GLN A 100 8.58 12.97 -2.01
N CYS A 101 8.52 12.74 -0.70
CA CYS A 101 8.57 11.40 -0.09
C CYS A 101 7.47 10.48 -0.64
N ALA A 102 6.21 10.93 -0.63
CA ALA A 102 5.08 10.15 -1.14
C ALA A 102 5.21 9.87 -2.64
N ARG A 103 5.64 10.87 -3.42
CA ARG A 103 5.87 10.73 -4.87
C ARG A 103 6.98 9.73 -5.17
N SER A 104 8.14 9.85 -4.52
CA SER A 104 9.28 8.94 -4.71
C SER A 104 8.90 7.49 -4.40
N ARG A 105 8.22 7.25 -3.26
CA ARG A 105 7.73 5.91 -2.92
C ARG A 105 6.81 5.34 -3.99
N ARG A 106 5.86 6.14 -4.48
CA ARG A 106 4.91 5.70 -5.50
C ARG A 106 5.61 5.39 -6.83
N THR A 107 6.59 6.20 -7.24
CA THR A 107 7.42 5.94 -8.42
C THR A 107 8.21 4.64 -8.28
N GLN A 108 8.81 4.38 -7.11
CA GLN A 108 9.54 3.13 -6.84
C GLN A 108 8.62 1.90 -6.89
N LEU A 109 7.41 1.98 -6.31
CA LEU A 109 6.42 0.91 -6.39
C LEU A 109 6.05 0.59 -7.84
N PHE A 110 5.81 1.61 -8.68
CA PHE A 110 5.48 1.41 -10.09
C PHE A 110 6.66 0.82 -10.88
N ALA A 111 7.87 1.30 -10.62
CA ALA A 111 9.07 0.77 -11.26
C ALA A 111 9.30 -0.70 -10.90
N HIS A 112 9.13 -1.08 -9.63
CA HIS A 112 9.22 -2.47 -9.19
C HIS A 112 8.12 -3.33 -9.79
N ALA A 113 6.86 -2.86 -9.75
CA ALA A 113 5.73 -3.57 -10.36
C ALA A 113 5.99 -3.88 -11.84
N ARG A 114 6.46 -2.88 -12.60
CA ARG A 114 6.82 -3.03 -14.01
C ARG A 114 7.99 -4.00 -14.21
N LYS A 115 9.07 -3.87 -13.45
CA LYS A 115 10.28 -4.71 -13.57
C LYS A 115 9.96 -6.19 -13.34
N HIS A 116 9.10 -6.48 -12.37
CA HIS A 116 8.77 -7.85 -11.97
C HIS A 116 7.45 -8.38 -12.55
N ARG A 117 6.86 -7.65 -13.52
CA ARG A 117 5.63 -8.02 -14.25
C ARG A 117 4.42 -8.25 -13.32
N TYR A 118 4.22 -7.36 -12.36
CA TYR A 118 2.99 -7.27 -11.59
C TYR A 118 1.97 -6.40 -12.36
N HIS A 119 0.76 -6.92 -12.53
CA HIS A 119 -0.31 -6.22 -13.25
C HIS A 119 -1.22 -5.43 -12.30
N THR A 120 -1.16 -5.75 -11.01
CA THR A 120 -1.99 -5.14 -9.98
C THR A 120 -1.16 -4.70 -8.78
N LEU A 121 -1.39 -3.47 -8.31
CA LEU A 121 -0.82 -2.90 -7.10
C LEU A 121 -1.94 -2.65 -6.08
N ALA A 122 -1.93 -3.38 -4.98
CA ALA A 122 -2.89 -3.21 -3.89
C ALA A 122 -2.38 -2.21 -2.84
N LEU A 123 -3.23 -1.25 -2.48
CA LEU A 123 -2.96 -0.22 -1.49
C LEU A 123 -3.99 -0.26 -0.35
N GLY A 124 -3.53 -0.07 0.89
CA GLY A 124 -4.34 -0.20 2.11
C GLY A 124 -5.33 0.93 2.37
N HIS A 125 -5.75 1.69 1.34
CA HIS A 125 -6.67 2.81 1.54
C HIS A 125 -8.08 2.29 1.84
N HIS A 126 -8.68 2.81 2.90
CA HIS A 126 -10.03 2.49 3.36
C HIS A 126 -11.03 3.59 3.02
N ARG A 127 -12.30 3.41 3.41
CA ARG A 127 -13.40 4.33 3.08
C ARG A 127 -13.14 5.75 3.55
N ASP A 128 -12.65 5.92 4.79
CA ASP A 128 -12.37 7.24 5.34
C ASP A 128 -11.28 7.97 4.54
N ASP A 129 -10.21 7.30 4.08
CA ASP A 129 -9.19 7.94 3.21
C ASP A 129 -9.78 8.48 1.90
N ILE A 130 -10.76 7.76 1.34
CA ILE A 130 -11.46 8.17 0.11
C ILE A 130 -12.33 9.39 0.39
N ILE A 131 -13.01 9.42 1.53
CA ILE A 131 -13.82 10.58 1.95
C ILE A 131 -12.93 11.79 2.23
N GLU A 132 -11.80 11.60 2.93
CA GLU A 132 -10.82 12.64 3.20
C GLU A 132 -10.26 13.23 1.90
N THR A 133 -9.88 12.37 0.94
CA THR A 133 -9.40 12.82 -0.37
C THR A 133 -10.47 13.59 -1.13
N PHE A 134 -11.74 13.18 -1.04
CA PHE A 134 -12.86 13.92 -1.64
C PHE A 134 -12.96 15.34 -1.08
N PHE A 135 -12.92 15.49 0.24
CA PHE A 135 -12.98 16.81 0.86
C PHE A 135 -11.75 17.66 0.55
N LEU A 136 -10.54 17.09 0.55
CA LEU A 136 -9.32 17.81 0.16
C LEU A 136 -9.43 18.36 -1.27
N ASN A 137 -9.89 17.54 -2.21
CA ASN A 137 -10.06 17.94 -3.61
C ASN A 137 -11.16 19.00 -3.77
N MET A 138 -12.29 18.84 -3.08
CA MET A 138 -13.39 19.79 -3.12
C MET A 138 -12.99 21.15 -2.55
N LEU A 139 -12.36 21.17 -1.38
CA LEU A 139 -12.08 22.38 -0.61
C LEU A 139 -10.82 23.13 -1.09
N HIS A 140 -9.79 22.40 -1.52
CA HIS A 140 -8.49 23.02 -1.86
C HIS A 140 -8.17 23.02 -3.36
N ALA A 141 -8.78 22.14 -4.14
CA ALA A 141 -8.53 22.02 -5.58
C ALA A 141 -9.77 22.33 -6.44
N GLY A 142 -10.90 22.69 -5.82
CA GLY A 142 -12.13 23.10 -6.51
C GLY A 142 -12.73 22.03 -7.42
N ASN A 143 -12.45 20.74 -7.16
CA ASN A 143 -12.94 19.65 -8.00
C ASN A 143 -13.62 18.53 -7.20
N LEU A 144 -14.70 18.00 -7.75
CA LEU A 144 -15.46 16.89 -7.16
C LEU A 144 -14.85 15.56 -7.62
N SER A 145 -13.69 15.20 -7.08
CA SER A 145 -13.02 13.94 -7.42
C SER A 145 -12.44 13.26 -6.18
N THR A 146 -12.23 11.95 -6.26
CA THR A 146 -11.57 11.18 -5.20
C THR A 146 -10.87 9.94 -5.76
N MET A 147 -10.19 9.21 -4.88
CA MET A 147 -9.65 7.89 -5.16
C MET A 147 -10.76 6.89 -5.49
N VAL A 148 -10.64 6.22 -6.64
CA VAL A 148 -11.56 5.14 -7.01
C VAL A 148 -11.05 3.78 -6.52
N PRO A 149 -11.94 2.80 -6.25
CA PRO A 149 -11.53 1.50 -5.72
C PRO A 149 -10.64 0.69 -6.67
N LYS A 150 -10.81 0.83 -7.99
CA LYS A 150 -9.90 0.34 -9.03
C LYS A 150 -9.54 1.48 -9.96
N GLN A 151 -8.25 1.67 -10.21
CA GLN A 151 -7.73 2.70 -11.10
C GLN A 151 -6.73 2.10 -12.08
N GLN A 152 -6.99 2.20 -13.38
CA GLN A 152 -6.04 1.77 -14.41
C GLN A 152 -5.01 2.86 -14.69
N LEU A 153 -3.75 2.44 -14.82
CA LEU A 153 -2.61 3.30 -15.12
C LEU A 153 -1.85 2.75 -16.34
N PHE A 154 -1.10 3.63 -17.00
CA PHE A 154 -0.20 3.29 -18.11
C PHE A 154 -0.89 2.50 -19.23
N SER A 155 -2.06 2.99 -19.67
CA SER A 155 -2.89 2.32 -20.68
C SER A 155 -3.27 0.88 -20.32
N GLY A 156 -3.56 0.63 -19.04
CA GLY A 156 -4.03 -0.67 -18.52
C GLY A 156 -2.91 -1.63 -18.14
N ARG A 157 -1.64 -1.25 -18.27
CA ARG A 157 -0.50 -2.12 -17.89
C ARG A 157 -0.37 -2.35 -16.38
N LEU A 158 -0.91 -1.44 -15.57
CA LEU A 158 -0.94 -1.56 -14.12
C LEU A 158 -2.28 -1.08 -13.59
N SER A 159 -2.92 -1.86 -12.74
CA SER A 159 -4.13 -1.46 -12.01
C SER A 159 -3.79 -1.23 -10.54
N ILE A 160 -4.15 -0.06 -10.00
CA ILE A 160 -4.19 0.15 -8.56
C ILE A 160 -5.53 -0.34 -8.03
N ILE A 161 -5.51 -1.12 -6.97
CA ILE A 161 -6.71 -1.57 -6.27
C ILE A 161 -6.69 -1.17 -4.80
N ARG A 162 -7.87 -0.88 -4.27
CA ARG A 162 -8.11 -0.52 -2.86
C ARG A 162 -9.18 -1.45 -2.29
N PRO A 163 -8.83 -2.71 -1.93
CA PRO A 163 -9.81 -3.70 -1.48
C PRO A 163 -10.57 -3.30 -0.20
N LEU A 164 -9.99 -2.41 0.61
CA LEU A 164 -10.59 -1.92 1.85
C LEU A 164 -11.53 -0.71 1.64
N ALA A 165 -11.81 -0.30 0.40
CA ALA A 165 -12.57 0.91 0.07
C ALA A 165 -13.98 0.99 0.71
N TYR A 166 -14.58 -0.14 1.06
CA TYR A 166 -15.89 -0.18 1.73
C TYR A 166 -15.83 -0.16 3.25
N LEU A 167 -14.66 -0.44 3.83
CA LEU A 167 -14.46 -0.57 5.27
C LEU A 167 -14.11 0.78 5.87
N SER A 168 -14.65 1.07 7.05
CA SER A 168 -14.17 2.20 7.85
C SER A 168 -12.87 1.88 8.56
N LYS A 169 -12.16 2.91 9.03
CA LYS A 169 -10.96 2.77 9.88
C LYS A 169 -11.20 1.84 11.05
N ASN A 170 -12.32 2.01 11.75
CA ASN A 170 -12.67 1.21 12.91
C ASN A 170 -12.86 -0.27 12.54
N GLN A 171 -13.51 -0.55 11.39
CA GLN A 171 -13.66 -1.92 10.91
C GLN A 171 -12.32 -2.54 10.54
N VAL A 172 -11.42 -1.79 9.90
CA VAL A 172 -10.06 -2.25 9.58
C VAL A 172 -9.28 -2.56 10.86
N GLN A 173 -9.37 -1.72 11.88
CA GLN A 173 -8.74 -1.98 13.18
C GLN A 173 -9.30 -3.22 13.88
N GLN A 174 -10.62 -3.40 13.88
CA GLN A 174 -11.27 -4.59 14.44
C GLN A 174 -10.81 -5.86 13.73
N ILE A 175 -10.79 -5.87 12.39
CA ILE A 175 -10.26 -6.98 11.60
C ILE A 175 -8.80 -7.25 11.97
N GLY A 176 -7.99 -6.19 12.12
CA GLY A 176 -6.61 -6.29 12.57
C GLY A 176 -6.47 -7.02 13.91
N GLN A 177 -7.29 -6.65 14.89
CA GLN A 177 -7.32 -7.30 16.21
C GLN A 177 -7.75 -8.77 16.10
N THR A 178 -8.81 -9.08 15.34
CA THR A 178 -9.28 -10.46 15.13
C THR A 178 -8.22 -11.34 14.45
N LEU A 179 -7.40 -10.75 13.58
CA LEU A 179 -6.32 -11.45 12.87
C LEU A 179 -4.99 -11.43 13.63
N PHE A 180 -4.97 -10.93 14.88
CA PHE A 180 -3.78 -10.79 15.73
C PHE A 180 -2.65 -9.98 15.08
N LEU A 181 -3.02 -9.02 14.22
CA LEU A 181 -2.09 -8.10 13.57
C LEU A 181 -1.78 -6.94 14.50
N ARG A 182 -0.49 -6.70 14.76
CA ARG A 182 -0.02 -5.54 15.50
C ARG A 182 0.71 -4.59 14.54
N PRO A 183 0.36 -3.29 14.53
CA PRO A 183 1.15 -2.31 13.81
C PRO A 183 2.57 -2.25 14.38
N ILE A 184 3.51 -1.86 13.54
CA ILE A 184 4.96 -1.83 13.83
C ILE A 184 5.42 -0.38 13.87
#